data_AF-A0A496TM03-F1
#
_entry.id   AF-A0A496TM03-F1
#
_cell.length_a   1.000
_cell.length_b   1.000
_cell.length_c   1.000
_cell.angle_alpha   90.00
_cell.angle_beta   90.00
_cell.angle_gamma   90.00
#
_symmetry.space_group_name_H-M   'P 1'
#
loop_
_entity.id
_entity.type
_entity.pdbx_description
1 polymer ?
#
loop_
_entity_poly.entity_id
_entity_poly.type
_entity_poly.pdbx_seq_one_letter_code
_entity_poly.pdbx_strand_id
1 'polypeptide(L)'
;MKLLRICLFWLLLLFVSRTPANAQTLPIVYQIPIGARPLGLAEAFTALADDAHAVLWNPAGLVTLEHYELNSMYTDLYQTGLKNGFLGLVCPVVPNQAIGTAWVYLGFDDDELKFKRQKFNFAYAYKFSKRLSIGLNFKLLTTSASTLDQSISGAWGVGTDVGVLYLPLRWLRVGATVSDLTNTKVKYSSGHKATALPRSYRLGIALKPLPDFALVADLDDRIHWGIEYWMFYPLALRVGFQKDIYTSEEFSWAAGVGLRLRGLQMDYAFLNSPSLANTHRLSLSFSFGYRKSLIKIGNTQLLISNIYPAYRYYYQQHPIIQVTLQNLSDEWVTAKAELFIPDFMEHRVESKVVRIEPSGKKVVSLTALFNDKINRIVHPISKRAEIWVRGETVTGCTGQDKSFTPVINFHHRNSWDKDSQKLVYFVTPEEQEIRKLAVEIVQQHNLELKKTPPELHDFFKSRYIFEYLKELGITYESDPHLLYYQDDYVQYPTDLLYLKAGDCDDISILYASLLESIGISTAFIDIRRPVDLDGEGHIFVMFDTGLEAREGYRISQNEKRFIVHPNTTGWETIWIPVEVTLVQKGFDRAWEMGALEFLENKLDGGLEQGWLRIIEVKE
;
A
#
# COMPACT_ATOMS: atom_id res chain seq x y z
N MET A 1 11.41 -5.38 -14.19
CA MET A 1 9.97 -5.06 -14.39
C MET A 1 9.72 -3.77 -15.18
N LYS A 2 10.41 -2.63 -14.94
CA LYS A 2 10.28 -1.41 -15.77
C LYS A 2 10.61 -1.66 -17.26
N LEU A 3 11.69 -2.38 -17.55
CA LEU A 3 12.08 -2.76 -18.92
C LEU A 3 11.01 -3.56 -19.67
N LEU A 4 10.35 -4.54 -19.03
CA LEU A 4 9.30 -5.34 -19.66
C LEU A 4 8.07 -4.49 -20.04
N ARG A 5 7.70 -3.52 -19.19
CA ARG A 5 6.62 -2.55 -19.47
C ARG A 5 6.97 -1.65 -20.65
N ILE A 6 8.22 -1.17 -20.70
CA ILE A 6 8.74 -0.35 -21.80
C ILE A 6 8.77 -1.17 -23.09
N CYS A 7 9.28 -2.40 -23.07
CA CYS A 7 9.31 -3.28 -24.23
C CYS A 7 7.91 -3.61 -24.75
N LEU A 8 6.92 -3.89 -23.90
CA LEU A 8 5.53 -4.15 -24.33
C LEU A 8 4.82 -2.89 -24.84
N PHE A 9 5.16 -1.71 -24.29
CA PHE A 9 4.71 -0.42 -24.83
C PHE A 9 5.27 -0.18 -26.25
N TRP A 10 6.56 -0.42 -26.46
CA TRP A 10 7.19 -0.35 -27.78
C TRP A 10 6.70 -1.44 -28.73
N LEU A 11 6.39 -2.65 -28.23
CA LEU A 11 5.84 -3.74 -29.04
C LEU A 11 4.41 -3.42 -29.52
N LEU A 12 3.61 -2.75 -28.68
CA LEU A 12 2.29 -2.26 -29.07
C LEU A 12 2.43 -1.15 -30.14
N LEU A 13 3.35 -0.20 -29.97
CA LEU A 13 3.68 0.83 -30.97
C LEU A 13 4.20 0.23 -32.30
N LEU A 14 4.91 -0.90 -32.24
CA LEU A 14 5.36 -1.64 -33.42
C LEU A 14 4.23 -2.44 -34.09
N PHE A 15 3.24 -2.92 -33.31
CA PHE A 15 2.03 -3.53 -33.83
C PHE A 15 1.12 -2.48 -34.52
N VAL A 16 1.14 -1.25 -34.02
CA VAL A 16 0.41 -0.09 -34.59
C VAL A 16 0.95 0.32 -35.97
N SER A 17 2.24 0.11 -36.26
CA SER A 17 2.89 0.57 -37.49
C SER A 17 2.91 -0.44 -38.64
N ARG A 18 2.61 -1.72 -38.39
CA ARG A 18 2.54 -2.75 -39.44
C ARG A 18 1.10 -3.15 -39.73
N THR A 19 0.55 -2.63 -40.82
CA THR A 19 -0.60 -3.27 -41.46
C THR A 19 -0.15 -4.66 -41.94
N PRO A 20 -0.83 -5.76 -41.56
CA PRO A 20 -0.48 -7.06 -42.10
C PRO A 20 -0.76 -7.03 -43.60
N ALA A 21 0.30 -7.19 -44.41
CA ALA A 21 0.24 -7.16 -45.88
C ALA A 21 -0.63 -8.28 -46.50
N ASN A 22 -1.28 -9.13 -45.69
CA ASN A 22 -2.09 -10.27 -46.10
C ASN A 22 -3.41 -10.42 -45.28
N ALA A 23 -3.91 -9.35 -44.69
CA ALA A 23 -5.11 -9.40 -43.82
C ALA A 23 -6.47 -9.61 -44.55
N GLN A 24 -6.47 -9.91 -45.86
CA GLN A 24 -7.67 -10.01 -46.69
C GLN A 24 -8.59 -11.24 -46.40
N THR A 25 -8.45 -11.88 -45.24
CA THR A 25 -9.13 -13.15 -44.89
C THR A 25 -10.05 -13.06 -43.67
N LEU A 26 -10.14 -11.91 -43.00
CA LEU A 26 -11.04 -11.71 -41.85
C LEU A 26 -12.48 -11.40 -42.32
N PRO A 27 -13.51 -12.07 -41.77
CA PRO A 27 -14.89 -11.77 -42.13
C PRO A 27 -15.30 -10.35 -41.70
N ILE A 28 -16.01 -9.64 -42.58
CA ILE A 28 -16.56 -8.30 -42.34
C ILE A 28 -17.50 -8.33 -41.12
N VAL A 29 -17.41 -7.35 -40.24
CA VAL A 29 -18.24 -7.19 -39.05
C VAL A 29 -19.50 -6.41 -39.41
N TYR A 30 -20.65 -7.09 -39.36
CA TYR A 30 -21.96 -6.50 -39.64
C TYR A 30 -22.71 -6.02 -38.40
N GLN A 31 -22.10 -6.15 -37.22
CA GLN A 31 -22.74 -5.73 -35.98
C GLN A 31 -22.57 -4.24 -35.77
N ILE A 32 -23.67 -3.55 -35.47
CA ILE A 32 -23.63 -2.14 -35.08
C ILE A 32 -23.07 -2.04 -33.65
N PRO A 33 -22.04 -1.21 -33.42
CA PRO A 33 -21.41 -1.06 -32.12
C PRO A 33 -22.36 -0.41 -31.11
N ILE A 34 -22.27 -0.84 -29.84
CA ILE A 34 -23.15 -0.44 -28.75
C ILE A 34 -22.35 0.17 -27.59
N GLY A 35 -22.91 1.24 -27.01
CA GLY A 35 -22.37 1.95 -25.85
C GLY A 35 -21.61 3.22 -26.20
N ALA A 36 -21.72 4.25 -25.36
CA ALA A 36 -20.94 5.48 -25.53
C ALA A 36 -19.50 5.29 -25.04
N ARG A 37 -19.28 4.59 -23.92
CA ARG A 37 -17.93 4.29 -23.41
C ARG A 37 -17.07 3.48 -24.42
N PRO A 38 -17.55 2.35 -24.98
CA PRO A 38 -16.82 1.67 -26.07
C PRO A 38 -16.59 2.55 -27.29
N LEU A 39 -17.59 3.36 -27.69
CA LEU A 39 -17.42 4.27 -28.84
C LEU A 39 -16.34 5.33 -28.58
N GLY A 40 -16.26 5.90 -27.38
CA GLY A 40 -15.22 6.87 -27.03
C GLY A 40 -13.80 6.31 -27.08
N LEU A 41 -13.66 4.99 -27.11
CA LEU A 41 -12.40 4.25 -27.31
C LEU A 41 -12.25 3.75 -28.75
N ALA A 42 -13.03 4.30 -29.68
CA ALA A 42 -13.16 3.84 -31.06
C ALA A 42 -13.30 2.31 -31.14
N GLU A 43 -14.19 1.73 -30.33
CA GLU A 43 -14.56 0.32 -30.38
C GLU A 43 -13.49 -0.67 -29.90
N ALA A 44 -12.35 -0.20 -29.37
CA ALA A 44 -11.35 -1.04 -28.71
C ALA A 44 -11.80 -1.42 -27.28
N PHE A 45 -12.63 -2.46 -27.13
CA PHE A 45 -13.27 -2.79 -25.86
C PHE A 45 -13.24 -4.27 -25.45
N THR A 46 -12.82 -5.19 -26.32
CA THR A 46 -12.94 -6.65 -26.11
C THR A 46 -12.17 -7.16 -24.89
N ALA A 47 -10.97 -6.64 -24.66
CA ALA A 47 -10.16 -6.98 -23.49
C ALA A 47 -10.46 -6.11 -22.26
N LEU A 48 -11.16 -5.00 -22.45
CA LEU A 48 -11.54 -4.10 -21.36
C LEU A 48 -12.83 -4.57 -20.70
N ALA A 49 -13.89 -4.75 -21.50
CA ALA A 49 -15.19 -5.35 -21.21
C ALA A 49 -15.52 -5.54 -19.72
N ASP A 50 -15.57 -4.43 -18.97
CA ASP A 50 -15.73 -4.41 -17.52
C ASP A 50 -16.96 -3.62 -17.06
N ASP A 51 -17.98 -3.54 -17.92
CA ASP A 51 -19.28 -2.94 -17.65
C ASP A 51 -20.42 -3.75 -18.33
N ALA A 52 -21.66 -3.27 -18.24
CA ALA A 52 -22.83 -3.94 -18.80
C ALA A 52 -22.80 -4.15 -20.32
N HIS A 53 -21.93 -3.44 -21.05
CA HIS A 53 -21.72 -3.68 -22.48
C HIS A 53 -20.99 -5.01 -22.74
N ALA A 54 -20.34 -5.61 -21.73
CA ALA A 54 -19.69 -6.92 -21.84
C ALA A 54 -20.61 -8.02 -22.39
N VAL A 55 -21.93 -7.93 -22.17
CA VAL A 55 -22.92 -8.87 -22.76
C VAL A 55 -22.77 -8.98 -24.29
N LEU A 56 -22.47 -7.86 -24.96
CA LEU A 56 -22.36 -7.78 -26.43
C LEU A 56 -20.90 -7.82 -26.90
N TRP A 57 -19.97 -7.23 -26.13
CA TRP A 57 -18.57 -7.08 -26.55
C TRP A 57 -17.71 -8.28 -26.21
N ASN A 58 -17.79 -8.79 -24.98
CA ASN A 58 -17.09 -9.99 -24.54
C ASN A 58 -17.76 -10.57 -23.28
N PRO A 59 -18.58 -11.62 -23.40
CA PRO A 59 -19.31 -12.15 -22.26
C PRO A 59 -18.38 -12.67 -21.15
N ALA A 60 -17.13 -13.04 -21.44
CA ALA A 60 -16.17 -13.42 -20.42
C ALA A 60 -15.80 -12.27 -19.45
N GLY A 61 -16.08 -11.03 -19.83
CA GLY A 61 -15.88 -9.85 -19.01
C GLY A 61 -16.92 -9.69 -17.88
N LEU A 62 -18.07 -10.36 -17.96
CA LEU A 62 -19.16 -10.19 -16.98
C LEU A 62 -18.73 -10.51 -15.54
N VAL A 63 -17.84 -11.49 -15.35
CA VAL A 63 -17.30 -11.87 -14.03
C VAL A 63 -16.33 -10.83 -13.44
N THR A 64 -16.01 -9.77 -14.18
CA THR A 64 -15.21 -8.64 -13.66
C THR A 64 -16.07 -7.61 -12.94
N LEU A 65 -17.40 -7.61 -13.14
CA LEU A 65 -18.33 -6.77 -12.41
C LEU A 65 -18.62 -7.38 -11.04
N GLU A 66 -18.44 -6.58 -9.99
CA GLU A 66 -18.68 -6.97 -8.59
C GLU A 66 -19.96 -6.35 -8.02
N HIS A 67 -20.78 -5.76 -8.88
CA HIS A 67 -22.04 -5.08 -8.57
C HIS A 67 -23.10 -5.40 -9.64
N TYR A 68 -24.38 -5.20 -9.30
CA TYR A 68 -25.44 -5.18 -10.30
C TYR A 68 -25.34 -3.90 -11.12
N GLU A 69 -25.45 -4.02 -12.43
CA GLU A 69 -25.35 -2.85 -13.32
C GLU A 69 -26.45 -2.88 -14.38
N LEU A 70 -27.28 -1.83 -14.38
CA LEU A 70 -28.21 -1.53 -15.45
C LEU A 70 -27.58 -0.46 -16.34
N ASN A 71 -27.54 -0.64 -17.65
CA ASN A 71 -27.06 0.37 -18.60
C ASN A 71 -28.07 0.57 -19.72
N SER A 72 -28.27 1.82 -20.13
CA SER A 72 -29.03 2.17 -21.34
C SER A 72 -28.20 3.05 -22.27
N MET A 73 -28.51 3.00 -23.56
CA MET A 73 -27.92 3.86 -24.57
C MET A 73 -28.95 4.22 -25.64
N TYR A 74 -28.85 5.44 -26.18
CA TYR A 74 -29.64 5.89 -27.33
C TYR A 74 -28.77 6.72 -28.27
N THR A 75 -29.00 6.56 -29.58
CA THR A 75 -28.36 7.34 -30.64
C THR A 75 -29.22 7.36 -31.90
N ASP A 76 -29.17 8.47 -32.62
CA ASP A 76 -29.49 8.51 -34.04
C ASP A 76 -28.19 8.32 -34.82
N LEU A 77 -28.12 7.27 -35.65
CA LEU A 77 -26.91 6.91 -36.38
C LEU A 77 -26.75 7.82 -37.59
N TYR A 78 -25.61 8.51 -37.66
CA TYR A 78 -25.23 9.34 -38.81
C TYR A 78 -26.26 10.42 -39.19
N GLN A 79 -27.10 10.83 -38.24
CA GLN A 79 -28.19 11.82 -38.46
C GLN A 79 -29.13 11.42 -39.60
N THR A 80 -29.29 10.10 -39.81
CA THR A 80 -30.14 9.55 -40.88
C THR A 80 -31.57 9.33 -40.44
N GLY A 81 -31.87 9.38 -39.14
CA GLY A 81 -33.12 8.90 -38.57
C GLY A 81 -33.09 7.41 -38.20
N LEU A 82 -31.96 6.72 -38.40
CA LEU A 82 -31.75 5.34 -38.00
C LEU A 82 -31.47 5.28 -36.49
N LYS A 83 -32.53 5.01 -35.73
CA LYS A 83 -32.52 4.96 -34.26
C LYS A 83 -31.91 3.66 -33.78
N ASN A 84 -30.92 3.75 -32.90
CA ASN A 84 -30.30 2.62 -32.24
C ASN A 84 -30.36 2.78 -30.72
N GLY A 85 -30.86 1.76 -30.04
CA GLY A 85 -31.10 1.76 -28.61
C GLY A 85 -30.59 0.49 -27.94
N PHE A 86 -30.20 0.59 -26.68
CA PHE A 86 -29.73 -0.53 -25.87
C PHE A 86 -30.22 -0.41 -24.44
N LEU A 87 -30.54 -1.56 -23.85
CA LEU A 87 -30.77 -1.74 -22.42
C LEU A 87 -30.12 -3.05 -21.99
N GLY A 88 -29.14 -2.98 -21.10
CA GLY A 88 -28.43 -4.14 -20.56
C GLY A 88 -28.52 -4.19 -19.04
N LEU A 89 -28.59 -5.40 -18.49
CA LEU A 89 -28.53 -5.68 -17.06
C LEU A 89 -27.50 -6.78 -16.81
N VAL A 90 -26.59 -6.55 -15.88
CA VAL A 90 -25.62 -7.56 -15.42
C VAL A 90 -25.84 -7.83 -13.93
N CYS A 91 -25.87 -9.11 -13.59
CA CYS A 91 -26.05 -9.61 -12.25
C CYS A 91 -24.91 -10.57 -11.88
N PRO A 92 -23.97 -10.19 -11.01
CA PRO A 92 -23.03 -11.13 -10.43
C PRO A 92 -23.81 -12.11 -9.52
N VAL A 93 -23.65 -13.42 -9.76
CA VAL A 93 -24.41 -14.45 -9.03
C VAL A 93 -23.62 -14.97 -7.84
N VAL A 94 -22.39 -15.42 -8.07
CA VAL A 94 -21.43 -15.90 -7.07
C VAL A 94 -20.01 -15.46 -7.45
N PRO A 95 -18.98 -15.52 -6.58
CA PRO A 95 -17.65 -14.96 -6.84
C PRO A 95 -17.07 -15.15 -8.24
N ASN A 96 -17.31 -16.32 -8.83
CA ASN A 96 -16.76 -16.73 -10.13
C ASN A 96 -17.82 -16.81 -11.25
N GLN A 97 -19.05 -16.34 -11.04
CA GLN A 97 -20.12 -16.44 -12.03
C GLN A 97 -20.94 -15.16 -12.13
N ALA A 98 -21.30 -14.80 -13.35
CA ALA A 98 -22.15 -13.66 -13.63
C ALA A 98 -23.10 -14.00 -14.79
N ILE A 99 -24.30 -13.44 -14.74
CA ILE A 99 -25.25 -13.46 -15.85
C ILE A 99 -25.46 -12.04 -16.35
N GLY A 100 -25.78 -11.90 -17.63
CA GLY A 100 -26.17 -10.63 -18.22
C GLY A 100 -27.29 -10.82 -19.21
N THR A 101 -28.14 -9.82 -19.35
CA THR A 101 -29.16 -9.76 -20.39
C THR A 101 -29.10 -8.43 -21.08
N ALA A 102 -29.37 -8.39 -22.38
CA ALA A 102 -29.44 -7.14 -23.11
C ALA A 102 -30.46 -7.16 -24.24
N TRP A 103 -31.21 -6.07 -24.35
CA TRP A 103 -32.07 -5.75 -25.47
C TRP A 103 -31.41 -4.66 -26.32
N VAL A 104 -31.33 -4.91 -27.63
CA VAL A 104 -30.85 -3.94 -28.63
C VAL A 104 -31.99 -3.70 -29.63
N TYR A 105 -32.27 -2.44 -29.89
CA TYR A 105 -33.23 -1.97 -30.89
C TYR A 105 -32.50 -1.24 -32.01
N LEU A 106 -32.80 -1.59 -33.25
CA LEU A 106 -32.41 -0.82 -34.42
C LEU A 106 -33.66 -0.60 -35.27
N GLY A 107 -33.95 0.63 -35.64
CA GLY A 107 -35.10 0.89 -36.49
C GLY A 107 -35.03 2.21 -37.22
N PHE A 108 -35.72 2.23 -38.35
CA PHE A 108 -35.89 3.37 -39.22
C PHE A 108 -37.38 3.46 -39.54
N ASP A 109 -37.92 4.67 -39.52
CA ASP A 109 -39.35 4.91 -39.68
C ASP A 109 -39.53 6.23 -40.40
N ASP A 110 -39.82 6.14 -41.69
CA ASP A 110 -40.30 7.25 -42.51
C ASP A 110 -41.60 6.85 -43.24
N ASP A 111 -42.07 7.73 -44.13
CA ASP A 111 -43.32 7.51 -44.85
C ASP A 111 -43.23 6.34 -45.86
N GLU A 112 -42.03 5.96 -46.31
CA GLU A 112 -41.81 4.99 -47.38
C GLU A 112 -41.36 3.61 -46.90
N LEU A 113 -40.53 3.56 -45.86
CA LEU A 113 -39.85 2.40 -45.34
C LEU A 113 -39.90 2.38 -43.81
N LYS A 114 -40.51 1.31 -43.29
CA LYS A 114 -40.45 0.99 -41.87
C LYS A 114 -39.58 -0.23 -41.67
N PHE A 115 -38.47 -0.06 -40.99
CA PHE A 115 -37.56 -1.12 -40.64
C PHE A 115 -37.42 -1.23 -39.13
N LYS A 116 -37.53 -2.46 -38.62
CA LYS A 116 -37.35 -2.73 -37.19
C LYS A 116 -36.61 -4.04 -36.99
N ARG A 117 -35.58 -3.99 -36.15
CA ARG A 117 -34.80 -5.14 -35.72
C ARG A 117 -34.63 -5.10 -34.21
N GLN A 118 -34.92 -6.21 -33.55
CA GLN A 118 -34.73 -6.36 -32.11
C GLN A 118 -33.83 -7.55 -31.84
N LYS A 119 -32.87 -7.40 -30.93
CA LYS A 119 -31.96 -8.45 -30.50
C LYS A 119 -32.00 -8.57 -28.99
N PHE A 120 -32.41 -9.72 -28.48
CA PHE A 120 -32.32 -10.07 -27.05
C PHE A 120 -31.12 -10.98 -26.85
N ASN A 121 -30.32 -10.70 -25.83
CA ASN A 121 -29.07 -11.39 -25.51
C ASN A 121 -29.18 -11.95 -24.09
N PHE A 122 -28.75 -13.17 -23.88
CA PHE A 122 -28.65 -13.82 -22.58
C PHE A 122 -27.25 -14.40 -22.45
N ALA A 123 -26.43 -13.76 -21.62
CA ALA A 123 -25.04 -14.11 -21.42
C ALA A 123 -24.81 -14.74 -20.05
N TYR A 124 -23.91 -15.71 -20.02
CA TYR A 124 -23.41 -16.35 -18.82
C TYR A 124 -21.89 -16.39 -18.89
N ALA A 125 -21.24 -16.15 -17.74
CA ALA A 125 -19.80 -16.14 -17.65
C ALA A 125 -19.31 -16.91 -16.42
N TYR A 126 -18.21 -17.63 -16.61
CA TYR A 126 -17.55 -18.42 -15.59
C TYR A 126 -16.06 -18.08 -15.52
N LYS A 127 -15.59 -17.76 -14.32
CA LYS A 127 -14.18 -17.51 -14.01
C LYS A 127 -13.51 -18.83 -13.61
N PHE A 128 -12.84 -19.46 -14.58
CA PHE A 128 -12.18 -20.76 -14.41
C PHE A 128 -10.98 -20.71 -13.47
N SER A 129 -10.23 -19.60 -13.49
CA SER A 129 -9.10 -19.39 -12.57
C SER A 129 -8.96 -17.91 -12.24
N LYS A 130 -8.00 -17.57 -11.35
CA LYS A 130 -7.66 -16.17 -11.05
C LYS A 130 -7.24 -15.38 -12.31
N ARG A 131 -6.87 -16.05 -13.41
CA ARG A 131 -6.38 -15.43 -14.64
C ARG A 131 -7.25 -15.69 -15.87
N LEU A 132 -8.18 -16.65 -15.86
CA LEU A 132 -8.93 -17.04 -17.05
C LEU A 132 -10.43 -17.04 -16.80
N SER A 133 -11.17 -16.38 -17.68
CA SER A 133 -12.63 -16.34 -17.70
C SER A 133 -13.15 -16.68 -19.08
N ILE A 134 -14.30 -17.33 -19.13
CA ILE A 134 -14.99 -17.72 -20.38
C ILE A 134 -16.44 -17.25 -20.26
N GLY A 135 -17.01 -16.83 -21.38
CA GLY A 135 -18.42 -16.44 -21.45
C GLY A 135 -19.10 -16.97 -22.69
N LEU A 136 -20.39 -17.19 -22.58
CA LEU A 136 -21.30 -17.58 -23.64
C LEU A 136 -22.43 -16.56 -23.71
N ASN A 137 -22.86 -16.20 -24.91
CA ASN A 137 -24.01 -15.32 -25.12
C ASN A 137 -24.97 -15.96 -26.12
N PHE A 138 -26.25 -16.06 -25.75
CA PHE A 138 -27.32 -16.55 -26.60
C PHE A 138 -28.17 -15.38 -27.10
N LYS A 139 -28.45 -15.34 -28.40
CA LYS A 139 -29.12 -14.23 -29.08
C LYS A 139 -30.44 -14.68 -29.70
N LEU A 140 -31.50 -13.90 -29.50
CA LEU A 140 -32.74 -13.98 -30.26
C LEU A 140 -32.89 -12.71 -31.10
N LEU A 141 -32.97 -12.86 -32.41
CA LEU A 141 -33.07 -11.77 -33.37
C LEU A 141 -34.44 -11.79 -34.03
N THR A 142 -35.14 -10.66 -34.04
CA THR A 142 -36.33 -10.45 -34.86
C THR A 142 -36.09 -9.31 -35.83
N THR A 143 -36.61 -9.42 -37.05
CA THR A 143 -36.51 -8.37 -38.07
C THR A 143 -37.83 -8.31 -38.84
N SER A 144 -38.31 -7.10 -39.06
CA SER A 144 -39.48 -6.79 -39.87
C SER A 144 -39.17 -5.57 -40.73
N ALA A 145 -39.65 -5.58 -41.96
CA ALA A 145 -39.56 -4.44 -42.87
C ALA A 145 -40.89 -4.30 -43.62
N SER A 146 -41.34 -3.08 -43.85
CA SER A 146 -42.48 -2.81 -44.73
C SER A 146 -42.19 -1.57 -45.57
N THR A 147 -42.56 -1.64 -46.84
CA THR A 147 -42.56 -0.51 -47.77
C THR A 147 -44.00 -0.10 -48.09
N LEU A 148 -44.20 1.00 -48.82
CA LEU A 148 -45.54 1.49 -49.23
C LEU A 148 -46.44 0.39 -49.82
N ASP A 149 -45.86 -0.47 -50.66
CA ASP A 149 -46.61 -1.44 -51.46
C ASP A 149 -46.53 -2.89 -50.93
N GLN A 150 -45.60 -3.19 -50.01
CA GLN A 150 -45.35 -4.55 -49.54
C GLN A 150 -44.93 -4.63 -48.08
N SER A 151 -45.62 -5.45 -47.29
CA SER A 151 -45.15 -5.86 -45.97
C SER A 151 -44.24 -7.08 -46.10
N ILE A 152 -42.95 -6.94 -45.81
CA ILE A 152 -42.06 -8.09 -45.65
C ILE A 152 -42.33 -8.70 -44.28
N SER A 153 -42.89 -9.91 -44.29
CA SER A 153 -43.27 -10.66 -43.09
C SER A 153 -42.11 -10.78 -42.08
N GLY A 154 -42.45 -10.71 -40.78
CA GLY A 154 -41.46 -10.84 -39.70
C GLY A 154 -40.61 -12.10 -39.81
N ALA A 155 -39.34 -11.96 -39.47
CA ALA A 155 -38.36 -13.03 -39.43
C ALA A 155 -37.76 -13.16 -38.03
N TRP A 156 -37.45 -14.40 -37.62
CA TRP A 156 -36.76 -14.66 -36.36
C TRP A 156 -35.53 -15.54 -36.59
N GLY A 157 -34.52 -15.35 -35.75
CA GLY A 157 -33.25 -16.06 -35.81
C GLY A 157 -32.61 -16.22 -34.44
N VAL A 158 -31.70 -17.18 -34.35
CA VAL A 158 -30.95 -17.49 -33.12
C VAL A 158 -29.47 -17.44 -33.42
N GLY A 159 -28.72 -16.86 -32.49
CA GLY A 159 -27.26 -16.73 -32.58
C GLY A 159 -26.59 -17.10 -31.26
N THR A 160 -25.29 -17.38 -31.34
CA THR A 160 -24.47 -17.66 -30.15
C THR A 160 -23.10 -17.02 -30.30
N ASP A 161 -22.61 -16.42 -29.22
CA ASP A 161 -21.24 -15.92 -29.14
C ASP A 161 -20.46 -16.62 -28.04
N VAL A 162 -19.15 -16.64 -28.22
CA VAL A 162 -18.20 -17.15 -27.23
C VAL A 162 -17.17 -16.08 -26.98
N GLY A 163 -16.84 -15.85 -25.70
CA GLY A 163 -15.80 -14.94 -25.26
C GLY A 163 -14.81 -15.61 -24.34
N VAL A 164 -13.57 -15.16 -24.41
CA VAL A 164 -12.49 -15.52 -23.49
C VAL A 164 -11.81 -14.25 -23.02
N LEU A 165 -11.46 -14.21 -21.74
CA LEU A 165 -10.68 -13.13 -21.13
C LEU A 165 -9.56 -13.72 -20.28
N TYR A 166 -8.32 -13.40 -20.64
CA TYR A 166 -7.11 -13.87 -19.98
C TYR A 166 -6.31 -12.70 -19.39
N LEU A 167 -5.92 -12.83 -18.11
CA LEU A 167 -5.18 -11.84 -17.33
C LEU A 167 -3.82 -12.43 -16.95
N PRO A 168 -2.85 -12.47 -17.88
CA PRO A 168 -1.51 -13.00 -17.60
C PRO A 168 -0.84 -12.23 -16.45
N LEU A 169 -1.07 -10.92 -16.36
CA LEU A 169 -0.52 -10.02 -15.36
C LEU A 169 -1.62 -9.05 -14.87
N ARG A 170 -1.47 -8.46 -13.68
CA ARG A 170 -2.48 -7.51 -13.13
C ARG A 170 -2.73 -6.28 -14.01
N TRP A 171 -1.76 -5.91 -14.85
CA TRP A 171 -1.79 -4.74 -15.73
C TRP A 171 -1.98 -5.10 -17.21
N LEU A 172 -2.15 -6.38 -17.57
CA LEU A 172 -2.33 -6.83 -18.95
C LEU A 172 -3.54 -7.75 -19.03
N ARG A 173 -4.49 -7.41 -19.90
CA ARG A 173 -5.64 -8.25 -20.26
C ARG A 173 -5.58 -8.56 -21.75
N VAL A 174 -5.96 -9.78 -22.10
CA VAL A 174 -6.09 -10.25 -23.48
C VAL A 174 -7.49 -10.84 -23.62
N GLY A 175 -8.25 -10.34 -24.59
CA GLY A 175 -9.61 -10.77 -24.86
C GLY A 175 -9.71 -11.36 -26.26
N ALA A 176 -10.58 -12.36 -26.42
CA ALA A 176 -10.92 -12.90 -27.73
C ALA A 176 -12.41 -13.21 -27.77
N THR A 177 -13.07 -12.89 -28.87
CA THR A 177 -14.49 -13.21 -29.06
C THR A 177 -14.77 -13.74 -30.45
N VAL A 178 -15.72 -14.67 -30.50
CA VAL A 178 -16.32 -15.18 -31.73
C VAL A 178 -17.80 -14.86 -31.66
N SER A 179 -18.23 -13.90 -32.49
CA SER A 179 -19.63 -13.53 -32.61
C SER A 179 -20.32 -14.38 -33.67
N ASP A 180 -21.58 -14.75 -33.41
CA ASP A 180 -22.43 -15.47 -34.35
C ASP A 180 -21.76 -16.77 -34.85
N LEU A 181 -21.30 -17.62 -33.92
CA LEU A 181 -20.48 -18.82 -34.15
C LEU A 181 -20.96 -19.73 -35.31
N THR A 182 -22.28 -19.84 -35.50
CA THR A 182 -22.92 -20.67 -36.54
C THR A 182 -23.49 -19.87 -37.71
N ASN A 183 -23.21 -18.58 -37.80
CA ASN A 183 -23.92 -17.57 -38.58
C ASN A 183 -25.39 -17.46 -38.17
N THR A 184 -25.81 -16.31 -37.67
CA THR A 184 -27.21 -16.08 -37.25
C THR A 184 -28.09 -15.98 -38.49
N LYS A 185 -28.87 -17.03 -38.73
CA LYS A 185 -29.84 -17.11 -39.82
C LYS A 185 -31.20 -16.69 -39.31
N VAL A 186 -31.90 -15.87 -40.09
CA VAL A 186 -33.30 -15.52 -39.86
C VAL A 186 -34.18 -16.30 -40.83
N LYS A 187 -35.29 -16.82 -40.31
CA LYS A 187 -36.34 -17.46 -41.11
C LYS A 187 -37.50 -16.49 -41.23
N TYR A 188 -37.80 -16.08 -42.46
CA TYR A 188 -38.96 -15.25 -42.79
C TYR A 188 -40.24 -16.08 -42.73
N SER A 189 -41.39 -15.43 -42.52
CA SER A 189 -42.68 -16.14 -42.50
C SER A 189 -43.02 -16.75 -43.88
N SER A 190 -42.44 -16.22 -44.96
CA SER A 190 -42.47 -16.82 -46.31
C SER A 190 -41.72 -18.15 -46.43
N GLY A 191 -41.02 -18.60 -45.38
CA GLY A 191 -40.24 -19.84 -45.36
C GLY A 191 -38.77 -19.67 -45.81
N HIS A 192 -38.43 -18.53 -46.43
CA HIS A 192 -37.07 -18.23 -46.85
C HIS A 192 -36.13 -18.05 -45.64
N LYS A 193 -34.87 -18.51 -45.77
CA LYS A 193 -33.84 -18.35 -44.74
C LYS A 193 -32.71 -17.49 -45.31
N ALA A 194 -32.35 -16.42 -44.60
CA ALA A 194 -31.21 -15.58 -44.93
C ALA A 194 -30.24 -15.50 -43.76
N THR A 195 -28.95 -15.35 -44.03
CA THR A 195 -27.96 -15.03 -42.99
C THR A 195 -28.10 -13.55 -42.63
N ALA A 196 -28.55 -13.26 -41.41
CA ALA A 196 -28.73 -11.87 -40.95
C ALA A 196 -27.45 -11.29 -40.34
N LEU A 197 -26.69 -12.11 -39.60
CA LEU A 197 -25.38 -11.75 -39.06
C LEU A 197 -24.40 -12.89 -39.36
N PRO A 198 -23.40 -12.68 -40.23
CA PRO A 198 -22.34 -13.65 -40.43
C PRO A 198 -21.42 -13.69 -39.21
N ARG A 199 -20.69 -14.80 -39.08
CA ARG A 199 -19.70 -14.99 -38.02
C ARG A 199 -18.59 -13.95 -38.12
N SER A 200 -18.21 -13.37 -36.99
CA SER A 200 -17.06 -12.47 -36.89
C SER A 200 -16.14 -12.82 -35.72
N TYR A 201 -14.89 -12.34 -35.80
CA TYR A 201 -13.86 -12.58 -34.81
C TYR A 201 -13.28 -11.26 -34.34
N ARG A 202 -12.98 -11.15 -33.05
CA ARG A 202 -12.28 -10.00 -32.51
C ARG A 202 -11.25 -10.41 -31.48
N LEU A 203 -10.05 -9.85 -31.58
CA LEU A 203 -8.96 -10.00 -30.62
C LEU A 203 -8.67 -8.64 -29.99
N GLY A 204 -8.47 -8.61 -28.68
CA GLY A 204 -8.24 -7.37 -27.95
C GLY A 204 -7.10 -7.48 -26.92
N ILE A 205 -6.43 -6.37 -26.68
CA ILE A 205 -5.43 -6.22 -25.62
C ILE A 205 -5.72 -4.94 -24.84
N ALA A 206 -5.67 -5.02 -23.50
CA ALA A 206 -5.77 -3.88 -22.62
C ALA A 206 -4.58 -3.81 -21.66
N LEU A 207 -3.87 -2.69 -21.68
CA LEU A 207 -2.76 -2.36 -20.80
C LEU A 207 -3.21 -1.35 -19.75
N LYS A 208 -3.17 -1.74 -18.48
CA LYS A 208 -3.56 -0.92 -17.31
C LYS A 208 -2.37 -0.71 -16.37
N PRO A 209 -1.39 0.15 -16.74
CA PRO A 209 -0.21 0.40 -15.91
C PRO A 209 -0.56 1.06 -14.57
N LEU A 210 -1.67 1.80 -14.54
CA LEU A 210 -2.27 2.43 -13.36
C LEU A 210 -3.76 2.01 -13.28
N PRO A 211 -4.40 2.06 -12.10
CA PRO A 211 -5.83 1.74 -11.97
C PRO A 211 -6.73 2.61 -12.86
N ASP A 212 -6.36 3.89 -13.00
CA ASP A 212 -7.14 4.95 -13.63
C ASP A 212 -6.79 5.20 -15.10
N PHE A 213 -5.85 4.44 -15.65
CA PHE A 213 -5.39 4.60 -17.04
C PHE A 213 -5.42 3.25 -17.78
N ALA A 214 -5.98 3.25 -18.98
CA ALA A 214 -5.98 2.10 -19.88
C ALA A 214 -5.58 2.51 -21.30
N LEU A 215 -4.71 1.71 -21.90
CA LEU A 215 -4.42 1.72 -23.34
C LEU A 215 -4.99 0.43 -23.92
N VAL A 216 -5.85 0.55 -24.92
CA VAL A 216 -6.60 -0.57 -25.50
C VAL A 216 -6.39 -0.62 -27.00
N ALA A 217 -6.36 -1.84 -27.54
CA ALA A 217 -6.32 -2.08 -28.97
C ALA A 217 -7.10 -3.35 -29.30
N ASP A 218 -7.95 -3.29 -30.33
CA ASP A 218 -8.69 -4.43 -30.86
C ASP A 218 -8.43 -4.61 -32.35
N LEU A 219 -8.52 -5.85 -32.82
CA LEU A 219 -8.37 -6.26 -34.22
C LEU A 219 -9.56 -7.12 -34.65
N ASP A 220 -10.25 -6.67 -35.70
CA ASP A 220 -11.26 -7.39 -36.47
C ASP A 220 -11.08 -7.08 -37.97
N ASP A 221 -12.15 -6.78 -38.73
CA ASP A 221 -12.04 -6.22 -40.08
C ASP A 221 -11.48 -4.78 -40.09
N ARG A 222 -11.31 -4.20 -38.91
CA ARG A 222 -10.66 -2.92 -38.64
C ARG A 222 -9.60 -3.09 -37.55
N ILE A 223 -8.74 -2.08 -37.46
CA ILE A 223 -7.84 -1.92 -36.33
C ILE A 223 -8.36 -0.77 -35.49
N HIS A 224 -8.51 -1.02 -34.20
CA HIS A 224 -9.03 -0.07 -33.21
C HIS A 224 -7.99 0.24 -32.16
N TRP A 225 -7.88 1.50 -31.76
CA TRP A 225 -7.01 1.95 -30.68
C TRP A 225 -7.77 2.92 -29.78
N GLY A 226 -7.54 2.84 -28.47
CA GLY A 226 -8.19 3.72 -27.52
C GLY A 226 -7.35 3.97 -26.27
N ILE A 227 -7.59 5.12 -25.65
CA ILE A 227 -7.04 5.51 -24.36
C ILE A 227 -8.20 5.90 -23.45
N GLU A 228 -8.24 5.35 -22.24
CA GLU A 228 -9.13 5.77 -21.16
C GLU A 228 -8.29 6.33 -20.00
N TYR A 229 -8.63 7.54 -19.52
CA TYR A 229 -8.02 8.13 -18.35
C TYR A 229 -9.05 8.75 -17.39
N TRP A 230 -9.03 8.30 -16.14
CA TRP A 230 -9.84 8.83 -15.04
C TRP A 230 -9.01 9.87 -14.27
N MET A 231 -9.08 11.14 -14.69
CA MET A 231 -8.21 12.22 -14.19
C MET A 231 -8.52 12.61 -12.73
N PHE A 232 -9.80 12.53 -12.33
CA PHE A 232 -10.28 12.71 -10.96
C PHE A 232 -11.48 11.77 -10.77
N TYR A 233 -11.73 11.22 -9.58
CA TYR A 233 -12.93 10.40 -9.32
C TYR A 233 -14.15 11.33 -9.17
N PRO A 234 -14.59 11.99 -10.27
CA PRO A 234 -15.64 11.39 -11.10
C PRO A 234 -15.50 11.48 -12.64
N LEU A 235 -14.45 12.08 -13.20
CA LEU A 235 -14.33 12.41 -14.63
C LEU A 235 -13.41 11.44 -15.41
N ALA A 236 -13.94 10.83 -16.47
CA ALA A 236 -13.20 10.05 -17.46
C ALA A 236 -13.07 10.81 -18.78
N LEU A 237 -11.88 10.73 -19.38
CA LEU A 237 -11.59 11.20 -20.74
C LEU A 237 -11.18 10.01 -21.59
N ARG A 238 -11.70 9.98 -22.82
CA ARG A 238 -11.47 8.89 -23.78
C ARG A 238 -11.21 9.45 -25.17
N VAL A 239 -10.25 8.85 -25.85
CA VAL A 239 -9.97 9.12 -27.26
C VAL A 239 -9.66 7.79 -27.92
N GLY A 240 -10.11 7.61 -29.16
CA GLY A 240 -9.77 6.45 -29.95
C GLY A 240 -9.71 6.72 -31.44
N PHE A 241 -9.11 5.79 -32.16
CA PHE A 241 -8.94 5.81 -33.61
C PHE A 241 -9.29 4.42 -34.16
N GLN A 242 -9.95 4.38 -35.32
CA GLN A 242 -10.18 3.13 -36.04
C GLN A 242 -9.82 3.28 -37.52
N LYS A 243 -9.31 2.20 -38.12
CA LYS A 243 -8.97 2.13 -39.54
C LYS A 243 -9.43 0.81 -40.14
N ASP A 244 -10.15 0.90 -41.25
CA ASP A 244 -10.58 -0.26 -42.01
C ASP A 244 -9.39 -0.92 -42.73
N ILE A 245 -9.35 -2.25 -42.71
CA ILE A 245 -8.24 -3.03 -43.28
C ILE A 245 -8.42 -3.25 -44.80
N TYR A 246 -9.68 -3.22 -45.27
CA TYR A 246 -10.04 -3.56 -46.65
C TYR A 246 -10.16 -2.36 -47.54
N THR A 247 -10.57 -1.22 -46.98
CA THR A 247 -10.77 0.01 -47.73
C THR A 247 -9.59 0.97 -47.55
N SER A 248 -9.35 1.81 -48.56
CA SER A 248 -8.38 2.90 -48.47
C SER A 248 -8.97 4.17 -47.82
N GLU A 249 -10.04 4.03 -47.03
CA GLU A 249 -10.66 5.16 -46.35
C GLU A 249 -9.70 5.80 -45.32
N GLU A 250 -9.91 7.09 -45.05
CA GLU A 250 -9.19 7.79 -43.98
C GLU A 250 -9.54 7.20 -42.60
N PHE A 251 -8.71 7.50 -41.60
CA PHE A 251 -8.98 7.02 -40.24
C PHE A 251 -10.23 7.71 -39.67
N SER A 252 -11.07 6.97 -38.95
CA SER A 252 -12.11 7.57 -38.10
C SER A 252 -11.56 7.79 -36.70
N TRP A 253 -12.04 8.81 -36.01
CA TRP A 253 -11.65 9.07 -34.62
C TRP A 253 -12.88 9.31 -33.75
N ALA A 254 -12.72 8.98 -32.48
CA ALA A 254 -13.76 9.15 -31.47
C ALA A 254 -13.19 9.83 -30.24
N ALA A 255 -14.05 10.59 -29.56
CA ALA A 255 -13.77 11.19 -28.28
C ALA A 255 -14.95 10.93 -27.35
N GLY A 256 -14.68 10.72 -26.06
CA GLY A 256 -15.71 10.48 -25.08
C GLY A 256 -15.39 11.07 -23.71
N VAL A 257 -16.45 11.42 -23.00
CA VAL A 257 -16.38 11.91 -21.61
C VAL A 257 -17.32 11.07 -20.76
N GLY A 258 -16.85 10.67 -19.59
CA GLY A 258 -17.65 9.94 -18.59
C GLY A 258 -17.70 10.69 -17.27
N LEU A 259 -18.86 10.70 -16.63
CA LEU A 259 -19.07 11.27 -15.30
C LEU A 259 -19.67 10.22 -14.38
N ARG A 260 -18.99 9.90 -13.27
CA ARG A 260 -19.42 8.89 -12.29
C ARG A 260 -19.75 9.51 -10.94
N LEU A 261 -21.01 9.45 -10.53
CA LEU A 261 -21.53 10.01 -9.29
C LEU A 261 -22.31 8.95 -8.50
N ARG A 262 -21.75 8.45 -7.40
CA ARG A 262 -22.43 7.56 -6.42
C ARG A 262 -23.25 6.41 -7.06
N GLY A 263 -22.62 5.64 -7.94
CA GLY A 263 -23.25 4.51 -8.64
C GLY A 263 -23.99 4.89 -9.93
N LEU A 264 -24.25 6.17 -10.20
CA LEU A 264 -24.67 6.64 -11.52
C LEU A 264 -23.43 6.92 -12.38
N GLN A 265 -23.46 6.52 -13.64
CA GLN A 265 -22.45 6.91 -14.63
C GLN A 265 -23.14 7.41 -15.90
N MET A 266 -22.73 8.57 -16.39
CA MET A 266 -23.15 9.12 -17.67
C MET A 266 -21.96 9.11 -18.60
N ASP A 267 -22.09 8.51 -19.78
CA ASP A 267 -21.06 8.58 -20.82
C ASP A 267 -21.62 9.22 -22.08
N TYR A 268 -20.86 10.15 -22.62
CA TYR A 268 -21.11 10.75 -23.92
C TYR A 268 -19.94 10.43 -24.83
N ALA A 269 -20.23 10.10 -26.09
CA ALA A 269 -19.22 9.87 -27.11
C ALA A 269 -19.59 10.51 -28.43
N PHE A 270 -18.57 11.01 -29.10
CA PHE A 270 -18.61 11.58 -30.43
C PHE A 270 -17.76 10.73 -31.36
N LEU A 271 -18.31 10.37 -32.51
CA LEU A 271 -17.60 9.68 -33.58
C LEU A 271 -17.63 10.55 -34.83
N ASN A 272 -16.45 10.82 -35.36
CA ASN A 272 -16.26 11.38 -36.69
C ASN A 272 -15.77 10.27 -37.63
N SER A 273 -16.49 10.13 -38.74
CA SER A 273 -16.15 9.20 -39.81
C SER A 273 -15.93 10.01 -41.09
N PRO A 274 -14.99 9.62 -41.97
CA PRO A 274 -14.75 10.33 -43.23
C PRO A 274 -15.91 10.24 -44.22
N SER A 275 -16.61 9.09 -44.23
CA SER A 275 -17.64 8.77 -45.21
C SER A 275 -19.07 8.98 -44.70
N LEU A 276 -19.25 9.12 -43.39
CA LEU A 276 -20.55 9.22 -42.73
C LEU A 276 -20.64 10.45 -41.82
N ALA A 277 -21.84 11.00 -41.65
CA ALA A 277 -22.05 12.14 -40.77
C ALA A 277 -21.73 11.82 -39.30
N ASN A 278 -21.39 12.85 -38.54
CA ASN A 278 -21.00 12.72 -37.14
C ASN A 278 -22.12 12.08 -36.30
N THR A 279 -21.73 11.13 -35.45
CA THR A 279 -22.66 10.41 -34.57
C THR A 279 -22.37 10.72 -33.11
N HIS A 280 -23.44 11.01 -32.37
CA HIS A 280 -23.40 11.32 -30.94
C HIS A 280 -24.10 10.20 -30.17
N ARG A 281 -23.44 9.63 -29.16
CA ARG A 281 -24.03 8.59 -28.30
C ARG A 281 -24.08 9.05 -26.86
N LEU A 282 -25.20 8.78 -26.20
CA LEU A 282 -25.37 8.97 -24.77
C LEU A 282 -25.71 7.62 -24.13
N SER A 283 -25.02 7.29 -23.04
CA SER A 283 -25.36 6.14 -22.20
C SER A 283 -25.44 6.50 -20.72
N LEU A 284 -26.32 5.79 -20.01
CA LEU A 284 -26.52 5.92 -18.57
C LEU A 284 -26.37 4.55 -17.92
N SER A 285 -25.45 4.42 -16.96
CA SER A 285 -25.33 3.24 -16.10
C SER A 285 -25.79 3.55 -14.69
N PHE A 286 -26.49 2.61 -14.08
CA PHE A 286 -26.81 2.59 -12.67
C PHE A 286 -26.29 1.30 -12.04
N SER A 287 -25.32 1.48 -11.14
CA SER A 287 -24.59 0.43 -10.44
C SER A 287 -25.02 0.37 -8.98
N PHE A 288 -25.52 -0.78 -8.54
CA PHE A 288 -26.06 -1.00 -7.20
C PHE A 288 -25.71 -2.39 -6.67
N GLY A 289 -25.90 -2.60 -5.37
CA GLY A 289 -25.62 -3.89 -4.74
C GLY A 289 -24.17 -4.36 -4.94
N TYR A 290 -23.21 -3.43 -4.89
CA TYR A 290 -21.78 -3.76 -4.78
C TYR A 290 -21.62 -4.86 -3.74
N ARG A 291 -20.91 -5.95 -4.08
CA ARG A 291 -20.61 -7.01 -3.12
C ARG A 291 -20.11 -6.37 -1.85
N LYS A 292 -20.89 -6.52 -0.77
CA LYS A 292 -20.54 -5.99 0.55
C LYS A 292 -19.10 -6.43 0.83
N SER A 293 -18.24 -5.48 1.16
CA SER A 293 -16.91 -5.82 1.67
C SER A 293 -17.12 -6.82 2.81
N LEU A 294 -16.60 -8.05 2.67
CA LEU A 294 -16.79 -9.12 3.67
C LEU A 294 -16.24 -8.70 5.03
N ILE A 295 -15.32 -7.75 5.03
CA ILE A 295 -14.66 -7.22 6.21
C ILE A 295 -14.58 -5.70 6.13
N LYS A 296 -14.75 -5.03 7.27
CA LYS A 296 -14.68 -3.58 7.38
C LYS A 296 -13.75 -3.17 8.50
N ILE A 297 -12.99 -2.10 8.28
CA ILE A 297 -12.24 -1.41 9.32
C ILE A 297 -13.25 -0.57 10.14
N GLY A 298 -13.39 -0.93 11.41
CA GLY A 298 -14.15 -0.19 12.40
C GLY A 298 -13.31 0.92 13.03
N ASN A 299 -13.31 0.97 14.36
CA ASN A 299 -12.52 1.95 15.10
C ASN A 299 -11.02 1.71 14.93
N THR A 300 -10.26 2.80 14.73
CA THR A 300 -8.80 2.79 14.66
C THR A 300 -8.28 3.69 15.78
N GLN A 301 -7.57 3.11 16.73
CA GLN A 301 -6.97 3.81 17.86
C GLN A 301 -5.46 3.89 17.68
N LEU A 302 -4.93 5.10 17.80
CA LEU A 302 -3.49 5.35 17.82
C LEU A 302 -3.01 5.17 19.27
N LEU A 303 -2.13 4.19 19.52
CA LEU A 303 -1.54 3.97 20.84
C LEU A 303 -0.35 4.89 21.07
N ILE A 304 0.43 5.13 20.01
CA ILE A 304 1.62 5.98 20.03
C ILE A 304 1.48 7.00 18.92
N SER A 305 1.31 8.28 19.29
CA SER A 305 1.15 9.38 18.34
C SER A 305 2.45 10.11 18.00
N ASN A 306 3.43 10.04 18.89
CA ASN A 306 4.73 10.69 18.75
C ASN A 306 5.80 9.61 18.56
N ILE A 307 6.48 9.66 17.43
CA ILE A 307 7.51 8.71 17.03
C ILE A 307 8.86 9.42 17.07
N TYR A 308 9.67 9.00 18.03
CA TYR A 308 11.07 9.41 18.17
C TYR A 308 11.97 8.43 17.40
N PRO A 309 12.81 8.90 16.44
CA PRO A 309 13.62 8.02 15.59
C PRO A 309 14.56 7.06 16.33
N ALA A 310 15.14 7.48 17.46
CA ALA A 310 16.00 6.62 18.29
C ALA A 310 15.29 5.32 18.69
N TYR A 311 13.98 5.38 18.97
CA TYR A 311 13.20 4.25 19.46
C TYR A 311 12.71 3.30 18.34
N ARG A 312 13.34 3.33 17.16
CA ARG A 312 12.89 2.54 16.00
C ARG A 312 12.72 1.04 16.30
N TYR A 313 13.56 0.49 17.17
CA TYR A 313 13.49 -0.93 17.57
C TYR A 313 12.36 -1.19 18.57
N TYR A 314 12.07 -0.24 19.47
CA TYR A 314 10.94 -0.31 20.38
C TYR A 314 9.63 -0.53 19.63
N TYR A 315 9.37 0.23 18.56
CA TYR A 315 8.13 0.14 17.78
C TYR A 315 7.98 -1.14 16.96
N GLN A 316 9.03 -1.96 16.82
CA GLN A 316 8.95 -3.27 16.17
C GLN A 316 8.26 -4.30 17.08
N GLN A 317 8.44 -4.14 18.39
CA GLN A 317 7.92 -5.05 19.40
C GLN A 317 6.65 -4.50 20.08
N HIS A 318 6.51 -3.18 20.16
CA HIS A 318 5.41 -2.49 20.81
C HIS A 318 4.40 -1.97 19.78
N PRO A 319 3.13 -2.39 19.83
CA PRO A 319 2.13 -1.93 18.89
C PRO A 319 1.91 -0.42 18.95
N ILE A 320 1.92 0.23 17.79
CA ILE A 320 1.66 1.67 17.68
C ILE A 320 0.19 1.96 17.38
N ILE A 321 -0.54 0.99 16.82
CA ILE A 321 -1.94 1.15 16.38
C ILE A 321 -2.76 -0.09 16.76
N GLN A 322 -4.00 0.14 17.18
CA GLN A 322 -5.03 -0.90 17.27
C GLN A 322 -6.16 -0.62 16.28
N VAL A 323 -6.59 -1.68 15.59
CA VAL A 323 -7.65 -1.63 14.59
C VAL A 323 -8.73 -2.64 14.94
N THR A 324 -9.98 -2.20 14.93
CA THR A 324 -11.14 -3.08 15.03
C THR A 324 -11.52 -3.58 13.65
N LEU A 325 -11.46 -4.89 13.45
CA LEU A 325 -11.96 -5.57 12.26
C LEU A 325 -13.40 -6.02 12.50
N GLN A 326 -14.29 -5.73 11.58
CA GLN A 326 -15.69 -6.16 11.63
C GLN A 326 -16.00 -7.10 10.48
N ASN A 327 -16.51 -8.30 10.79
CA ASN A 327 -17.03 -9.22 9.80
C ASN A 327 -18.44 -8.76 9.38
N LEU A 328 -18.66 -8.58 8.08
CA LEU A 328 -19.96 -8.20 7.51
C LEU A 328 -20.64 -9.37 6.78
N SER A 329 -20.03 -10.56 6.81
CA SER A 329 -20.57 -11.77 6.23
C SER A 329 -21.34 -12.61 7.27
N ASP A 330 -22.15 -13.52 6.76
CA ASP A 330 -22.90 -14.50 7.56
C ASP A 330 -22.06 -15.76 7.86
N GLU A 331 -20.78 -15.77 7.47
CA GLU A 331 -19.83 -16.86 7.68
C GLU A 331 -18.64 -16.45 8.56
N TRP A 332 -17.86 -17.42 9.04
CA TRP A 332 -16.58 -17.14 9.67
C TRP A 332 -15.58 -16.57 8.67
N VAL A 333 -14.91 -15.47 9.04
CA VAL A 333 -13.87 -14.82 8.23
C VAL A 333 -12.52 -14.94 8.92
N THR A 334 -11.52 -15.40 8.16
CA THR A 334 -10.11 -15.32 8.54
C THR A 334 -9.53 -14.02 8.00
N ALA A 335 -8.99 -13.18 8.86
CA ALA A 335 -8.59 -11.82 8.52
C ALA A 335 -7.19 -11.47 9.04
N LYS A 336 -6.55 -10.54 8.34
CA LYS A 336 -5.32 -9.88 8.78
C LYS A 336 -5.33 -8.40 8.40
N ALA A 337 -4.68 -7.58 9.21
CA ALA A 337 -4.44 -6.17 8.92
C ALA A 337 -2.97 -5.96 8.51
N GLU A 338 -2.72 -4.97 7.67
CA GLU A 338 -1.39 -4.58 7.22
C GLU A 338 -1.21 -3.07 7.49
N LEU A 339 -0.07 -2.69 8.05
CA LEU A 339 0.31 -1.29 8.28
C LEU A 339 1.39 -0.84 7.29
N PHE A 340 1.25 0.38 6.76
CA PHE A 340 2.29 1.00 5.94
C PHE A 340 2.38 2.51 6.16
N ILE A 341 3.56 3.00 6.50
CA ILE A 341 3.85 4.43 6.65
C ILE A 341 4.76 4.85 5.49
N PRO A 342 4.26 5.69 4.55
CA PRO A 342 5.04 6.09 3.40
C PRO A 342 6.38 6.73 3.77
N ASP A 343 7.42 6.43 2.97
CA ASP A 343 8.83 6.82 3.10
C ASP A 343 9.62 6.17 4.25
N PHE A 344 8.96 5.85 5.37
CA PHE A 344 9.63 5.27 6.55
C PHE A 344 9.57 3.75 6.62
N MET A 345 8.83 3.08 5.72
CA MET A 345 8.75 1.63 5.66
C MET A 345 9.03 1.13 4.24
N GLU A 346 9.79 0.04 4.10
CA GLU A 346 10.04 -0.62 2.79
C GLU A 346 8.89 -1.56 2.40
N HIS A 347 8.30 -2.23 3.40
CA HIS A 347 7.25 -3.24 3.23
C HIS A 347 6.13 -3.01 4.23
N ARG A 348 4.96 -3.58 3.96
CA ARG A 348 3.83 -3.54 4.88
C ARG A 348 4.06 -4.57 5.99
N VAL A 349 3.79 -4.17 7.23
CA VAL A 349 3.87 -5.08 8.39
C VAL A 349 2.50 -5.70 8.61
N GLU A 350 2.45 -7.03 8.67
CA GLU A 350 1.20 -7.77 8.84
C GLU A 350 0.91 -8.05 10.33
N SER A 351 -0.37 -7.98 10.72
CA SER A 351 -0.83 -8.43 12.03
C SER A 351 -0.84 -9.96 12.12
N LYS A 352 -0.96 -10.48 13.34
CA LYS A 352 -1.39 -11.87 13.56
C LYS A 352 -2.74 -12.10 12.87
N VAL A 353 -2.90 -13.29 12.28
CA VAL A 353 -4.15 -13.71 11.63
C VAL A 353 -5.21 -13.95 12.71
N VAL A 354 -6.41 -13.44 12.51
CA VAL A 354 -7.55 -13.61 13.42
C VAL A 354 -8.74 -14.24 12.71
N ARG A 355 -9.53 -15.02 13.45
CA ARG A 355 -10.83 -15.53 12.98
C ARG A 355 -11.94 -14.73 13.65
N ILE A 356 -12.91 -14.29 12.85
CA ILE A 356 -14.00 -13.44 13.27
C ILE A 356 -15.31 -14.16 12.94
N GLU A 357 -16.17 -14.32 13.93
CA GLU A 357 -17.51 -14.90 13.80
C GLU A 357 -18.43 -14.02 12.93
N PRO A 358 -19.52 -14.58 12.37
CA PRO A 358 -20.50 -13.82 11.59
C PRO A 358 -20.98 -12.57 12.33
N SER A 359 -21.00 -11.41 11.66
CA SER A 359 -21.33 -10.10 12.27
C SER A 359 -20.45 -9.66 13.47
N GLY A 360 -19.42 -10.43 13.81
CA GLY A 360 -18.55 -10.18 14.96
C GLY A 360 -17.50 -9.11 14.71
N LYS A 361 -16.79 -8.73 15.78
CA LYS A 361 -15.69 -7.77 15.76
C LYS A 361 -14.48 -8.33 16.49
N LYS A 362 -13.28 -8.02 15.98
CA LYS A 362 -12.01 -8.39 16.64
C LYS A 362 -11.01 -7.26 16.56
N VAL A 363 -10.30 -6.99 17.65
CA VAL A 363 -9.21 -5.99 17.67
C VAL A 363 -7.91 -6.68 17.29
N VAL A 364 -7.13 -6.04 16.43
CA VAL A 364 -5.78 -6.42 16.05
C VAL A 364 -4.81 -5.29 16.32
N SER A 365 -3.62 -5.63 16.80
CA SER A 365 -2.55 -4.68 17.10
C SER A 365 -1.51 -4.71 15.99
N LEU A 366 -1.01 -3.53 15.61
CA LEU A 366 -0.04 -3.33 14.53
C LEU A 366 1.22 -2.64 15.07
N THR A 367 2.37 -3.26 14.85
CA THR A 367 3.70 -2.70 15.09
C THR A 367 4.24 -2.00 13.83
N ALA A 368 5.31 -1.22 13.97
CA ALA A 368 5.94 -0.53 12.84
C ALA A 368 7.40 -0.97 12.69
N LEU A 369 7.79 -1.25 11.45
CA LEU A 369 9.16 -1.59 11.08
C LEU A 369 9.74 -0.45 10.24
N PHE A 370 10.46 0.46 10.90
CA PHE A 370 11.02 1.65 10.27
C PHE A 370 12.36 1.36 9.57
N ASN A 371 12.60 2.03 8.44
CA ASN A 371 13.88 2.03 7.72
C ASN A 371 14.81 3.16 8.24
N ASP A 372 16.07 3.16 7.79
CA ASP A 372 17.07 4.13 8.24
C ASP A 372 16.76 5.59 7.91
N LYS A 373 15.79 5.86 7.01
CA LYS A 373 15.42 7.24 6.68
C LYS A 373 14.78 7.97 7.86
N ILE A 374 14.21 7.23 8.82
CA ILE A 374 13.64 7.84 10.03
C ILE A 374 14.70 8.60 10.85
N ASN A 375 15.96 8.17 10.81
CA ASN A 375 17.08 8.82 11.52
C ASN A 375 17.58 10.09 10.81
N ARG A 376 17.03 10.44 9.64
CA ARG A 376 17.42 11.63 8.87
C ARG A 376 16.44 12.80 9.04
N ILE A 377 15.51 12.69 9.99
CA ILE A 377 14.51 13.72 10.23
C ILE A 377 15.16 14.88 10.99
N VAL A 378 15.30 16.01 10.31
CA VAL A 378 15.86 17.27 10.85
C VAL A 378 14.76 18.28 11.23
N HIS A 379 13.55 18.09 10.73
CA HIS A 379 12.39 18.88 11.10
C HIS A 379 11.22 17.95 11.41
N PRO A 380 10.46 18.17 12.50
CA PRO A 380 9.29 17.36 12.79
C PRO A 380 8.32 17.33 11.62
N ILE A 381 7.77 16.16 11.35
CA ILE A 381 6.85 15.92 10.24
C ILE A 381 5.67 15.08 10.69
N SER A 382 4.52 15.36 10.11
CA SER A 382 3.29 14.66 10.40
C SER A 382 2.86 13.82 9.21
N LYS A 383 2.58 12.53 9.45
CA LYS A 383 2.11 11.60 8.42
C LYS A 383 0.93 10.78 8.87
N ARG A 384 0.15 10.29 7.90
CA ARG A 384 -0.88 9.27 8.13
C ARG A 384 -0.36 7.94 7.63
N ALA A 385 -0.50 6.90 8.43
CA ALA A 385 -0.29 5.53 8.02
C ALA A 385 -1.49 4.99 7.24
N GLU A 386 -1.22 4.17 6.23
CA GLU A 386 -2.22 3.35 5.56
C GLU A 386 -2.47 2.05 6.32
N ILE A 387 -3.73 1.74 6.55
CA ILE A 387 -4.17 0.44 7.08
C ILE A 387 -4.91 -0.28 5.97
N TRP A 388 -4.51 -1.52 5.73
CA TRP A 388 -5.17 -2.42 4.79
C TRP A 388 -5.67 -3.64 5.54
N VAL A 389 -6.84 -4.13 5.17
CA VAL A 389 -7.39 -5.36 5.74
C VAL A 389 -7.76 -6.29 4.61
N ARG A 390 -7.45 -7.58 4.80
CA ARG A 390 -7.90 -8.66 3.92
C ARG A 390 -8.59 -9.72 4.74
N GLY A 391 -9.73 -10.18 4.24
CA GLY A 391 -10.51 -11.26 4.83
C GLY A 391 -10.83 -12.33 3.81
N GLU A 392 -10.88 -13.58 4.25
CA GLU A 392 -11.29 -14.74 3.46
C GLU A 392 -12.29 -15.57 4.28
N THR A 393 -13.43 -15.89 3.67
CA THR A 393 -14.46 -16.78 4.23
C THR A 393 -14.08 -18.25 4.07
N VAL A 394 -14.76 -19.14 4.80
CA VAL A 394 -14.55 -20.59 4.68
C VAL A 394 -14.87 -21.10 3.27
N THR A 395 -15.84 -20.46 2.59
CA THR A 395 -16.22 -20.77 1.20
C THR A 395 -15.26 -20.19 0.14
N GLY A 396 -14.18 -19.51 0.54
CA GLY A 396 -13.16 -18.98 -0.35
C GLY A 396 -13.48 -17.61 -0.98
N CYS A 397 -14.53 -16.92 -0.49
CA CYS A 397 -14.80 -15.54 -0.88
C CYS A 397 -13.81 -14.61 -0.17
N THR A 398 -13.15 -13.72 -0.91
CA THR A 398 -12.18 -12.76 -0.38
C THR A 398 -12.72 -11.33 -0.39
N GLY A 399 -12.43 -10.55 0.65
CA GLY A 399 -12.79 -9.14 0.77
C GLY A 399 -11.62 -8.30 1.28
N GLN A 400 -11.66 -7.00 1.04
CA GLN A 400 -10.62 -6.08 1.49
C GLN A 400 -11.21 -4.72 1.85
N ASP A 401 -10.56 -4.03 2.78
CA ASP A 401 -10.87 -2.65 3.13
C ASP A 401 -9.58 -1.84 3.33
N LYS A 402 -9.65 -0.52 3.17
CA LYS A 402 -8.52 0.41 3.35
C LYS A 402 -8.98 1.61 4.15
N SER A 403 -8.18 1.98 5.15
CA SER A 403 -8.36 3.20 5.94
C SER A 403 -7.04 3.93 6.14
N PHE A 404 -7.12 5.14 6.68
CA PHE A 404 -5.97 5.93 7.11
C PHE A 404 -6.08 6.21 8.59
N THR A 405 -4.95 6.19 9.28
CA THR A 405 -4.86 6.53 10.70
C THR A 405 -5.11 8.02 10.97
N PRO A 406 -5.35 8.40 12.24
CA PRO A 406 -5.04 9.75 12.72
C PRO A 406 -3.57 10.12 12.42
N VAL A 407 -3.25 11.40 12.54
CA VAL A 407 -1.90 11.90 12.28
C VAL A 407 -0.90 11.33 13.30
N ILE A 408 0.22 10.83 12.80
CA ILE A 408 1.40 10.40 13.56
C ILE A 408 2.47 11.47 13.37
N ASN A 409 3.01 11.97 14.46
CA ASN A 409 4.08 12.96 14.47
C ASN A 409 5.43 12.25 14.58
N PHE A 410 6.35 12.59 13.71
CA PHE A 410 7.73 12.11 13.73
C PHE A 410 8.61 13.28 14.12
N HIS A 411 9.42 13.06 15.14
CA HIS A 411 10.26 14.08 15.76
C HIS A 411 11.67 14.10 15.17
N HIS A 412 12.47 15.06 15.62
CA HIS A 412 13.88 15.17 15.24
C HIS A 412 14.66 13.91 15.64
N ARG A 413 15.74 13.58 14.92
CA ARG A 413 16.61 12.41 15.22
C ARG A 413 17.17 12.38 16.64
N ASN A 414 17.36 13.55 17.25
CA ASN A 414 17.89 13.74 18.60
C ASN A 414 16.78 14.03 19.62
N SER A 415 15.52 14.17 19.22
CA SER A 415 14.44 14.38 20.19
C SER A 415 14.17 13.10 20.98
N TRP A 416 13.78 13.28 22.25
CA TRP A 416 13.34 12.19 23.12
C TRP A 416 12.17 12.63 24.00
N ASP A 417 11.46 11.68 24.60
CA ASP A 417 10.26 11.89 25.43
C ASP A 417 10.55 12.04 26.93
N LYS A 418 11.81 12.22 27.32
CA LYS A 418 12.29 12.25 28.72
C LYS A 418 11.96 10.99 29.53
N ASP A 419 11.66 9.88 28.86
CA ASP A 419 11.54 8.58 29.50
C ASP A 419 12.94 7.95 29.60
N SER A 420 13.51 7.95 30.81
CA SER A 420 14.85 7.43 31.08
C SER A 420 15.01 5.96 30.68
N GLN A 421 13.92 5.17 30.69
CA GLN A 421 13.96 3.77 30.24
C GLN A 421 14.24 3.64 28.74
N LYS A 422 13.99 4.70 27.96
CA LYS A 422 14.24 4.73 26.53
C LYS A 422 15.57 5.41 26.17
N LEU A 423 16.31 5.94 27.15
CA LEU A 423 17.63 6.54 26.92
C LEU A 423 18.63 5.53 26.33
N VAL A 424 18.46 4.25 26.67
CA VAL A 424 19.25 3.12 26.13
C VAL A 424 19.26 3.05 24.60
N TYR A 425 18.23 3.56 23.92
CA TYR A 425 18.17 3.56 22.45
C TYR A 425 19.13 4.56 21.78
N PHE A 426 19.71 5.48 22.54
CA PHE A 426 20.77 6.38 22.07
C PHE A 426 22.18 5.79 22.26
N VAL A 427 22.32 4.69 23.01
CA VAL A 427 23.59 3.99 23.20
C VAL A 427 23.96 3.22 21.94
N THR A 428 25.04 3.62 21.27
CA THR A 428 25.44 3.07 19.97
C THR A 428 26.84 2.40 19.99
N PRO A 429 27.03 1.31 20.77
CA PRO A 429 28.33 0.64 20.91
C PRO A 429 28.82 -0.03 19.62
N GLU A 430 27.92 -0.28 18.67
CA GLU A 430 28.21 -0.89 17.37
C GLU A 430 28.82 0.10 16.36
N GLU A 431 28.75 1.41 16.63
CA GLU A 431 29.32 2.41 15.73
C GLU A 431 30.84 2.27 15.63
N GLN A 432 31.35 2.27 14.39
CA GLN A 432 32.76 2.00 14.11
C GLN A 432 33.69 3.01 14.78
N GLU A 433 33.30 4.28 14.87
CA GLU A 433 34.09 5.35 15.51
C GLU A 433 34.21 5.13 17.01
N ILE A 434 33.09 4.80 17.68
CA ILE A 434 33.06 4.50 19.13
C ILE A 434 33.92 3.28 19.45
N ARG A 435 33.71 2.18 18.73
CA ARG A 435 34.47 0.95 18.94
C ARG A 435 35.97 1.14 18.69
N LYS A 436 36.32 1.87 17.63
CA LYS A 436 37.73 2.16 17.31
C LYS A 436 38.37 2.97 18.43
N LEU A 437 37.70 4.03 18.88
CA LEU A 437 38.19 4.89 19.95
C LEU A 437 38.40 4.11 21.26
N ALA A 438 37.40 3.34 21.70
CA ALA A 438 37.50 2.56 22.94
C ALA A 438 38.66 1.56 22.88
N VAL A 439 38.84 0.86 21.76
CA VAL A 439 39.96 -0.07 21.56
C VAL A 439 41.31 0.64 21.56
N GLU A 440 41.42 1.80 20.91
CA GLU A 440 42.65 2.60 20.87
C GLU A 440 43.08 3.04 22.28
N ILE A 441 42.15 3.53 23.10
CA ILE A 441 42.41 3.94 24.49
C ILE A 441 42.94 2.75 25.31
N VAL A 442 42.30 1.58 25.20
CA VAL A 442 42.71 0.37 25.91
C VAL A 442 44.08 -0.12 25.44
N GLN A 443 44.37 -0.02 24.13
CA GLN A 443 45.67 -0.42 23.58
C GLN A 443 46.81 0.48 24.07
N GLN A 444 46.59 1.79 24.19
CA GLN A 444 47.58 2.73 24.73
C GLN A 444 48.01 2.36 26.16
N HIS A 445 47.08 1.82 26.96
CA HIS A 445 47.31 1.43 28.35
C HIS A 445 47.61 -0.06 28.54
N ASN A 446 47.84 -0.83 27.47
CA ASN A 446 48.03 -2.29 27.54
C ASN A 446 49.25 -2.69 28.42
N LEU A 447 50.31 -1.90 28.45
CA LEU A 447 51.48 -2.16 29.31
C LEU A 447 51.16 -1.98 30.80
N GLU A 448 50.24 -1.09 31.14
CA GLU A 448 49.78 -0.87 32.51
C GLU A 448 48.79 -1.97 32.93
N LEU A 449 47.85 -2.32 32.04
CA LEU A 449 46.92 -3.44 32.25
C LEU A 449 47.65 -4.77 32.47
N LYS A 450 48.78 -5.01 31.80
CA LYS A 450 49.60 -6.22 32.04
C LYS A 450 50.23 -6.28 33.44
N LYS A 451 50.34 -5.14 34.14
CA LYS A 451 50.87 -5.07 35.51
C LYS A 451 49.76 -5.22 36.56
N THR A 452 48.49 -5.09 36.19
CA THR A 452 47.36 -5.22 37.09
C THR A 452 46.76 -6.63 37.04
N PRO A 453 46.17 -7.12 38.15
CA PRO A 453 45.44 -8.39 38.16
C PRO A 453 44.34 -8.43 37.08
N PRO A 454 44.17 -9.55 36.33
CA PRO A 454 43.16 -9.68 35.29
C PRO A 454 41.74 -9.33 35.74
N GLU A 455 41.41 -9.62 36.99
CA GLU A 455 40.09 -9.40 37.58
C GLU A 455 39.77 -7.91 37.78
N LEU A 456 40.79 -7.04 37.74
CA LEU A 456 40.62 -5.58 37.85
C LEU A 456 40.67 -4.87 36.49
N HIS A 457 40.82 -5.62 35.40
CA HIS A 457 40.98 -5.02 34.07
C HIS A 457 39.80 -4.16 33.67
N ASP A 458 38.57 -4.57 33.94
CA ASP A 458 37.38 -3.81 33.53
C ASP A 458 37.20 -2.52 34.34
N PHE A 459 37.60 -2.53 35.62
CA PHE A 459 37.71 -1.31 36.43
C PHE A 459 38.73 -0.32 35.83
N PHE A 460 39.94 -0.78 35.51
CA PHE A 460 40.98 0.10 34.96
C PHE A 460 40.67 0.57 33.54
N LYS A 461 40.15 -0.29 32.66
CA LYS A 461 39.70 0.10 31.31
C LYS A 461 38.66 1.22 31.39
N SER A 462 37.68 1.09 32.28
CA SER A 462 36.63 2.10 32.47
C SER A 462 37.21 3.43 32.94
N ARG A 463 38.12 3.38 33.93
CA ARG A 463 38.89 4.55 34.37
C ARG A 463 39.66 5.22 33.23
N TYR A 464 40.40 4.46 32.42
CA TYR A 464 41.19 5.00 31.31
C TYR A 464 40.31 5.67 30.25
N ILE A 465 39.15 5.08 29.95
CA ILE A 465 38.18 5.70 29.03
C ILE A 465 37.68 7.03 29.58
N PHE A 466 37.30 7.09 30.86
CA PHE A 466 36.81 8.32 31.46
C PHE A 466 37.89 9.42 31.54
N GLU A 467 39.12 9.08 31.92
CA GLU A 467 40.24 10.04 31.91
C GLU A 467 40.57 10.50 30.49
N TYR A 468 40.44 9.64 29.48
CA TYR A 468 40.63 10.05 28.10
C TYR A 468 39.56 11.07 27.65
N LEU A 469 38.30 10.94 28.07
CA LEU A 469 37.26 11.94 27.76
C LEU A 469 37.62 13.32 28.30
N LYS A 470 38.20 13.37 29.50
CA LYS A 470 38.75 14.60 30.08
C LYS A 470 39.92 15.16 29.27
N GLU A 471 40.88 14.31 28.88
CA GLU A 471 42.02 14.72 28.04
C GLU A 471 41.59 15.21 26.66
N LEU A 472 40.53 14.63 26.09
CA LEU A 472 39.94 15.03 24.82
C LEU A 472 39.28 16.43 24.90
N GLY A 473 38.97 16.88 26.12
CA GLY A 473 38.38 18.19 26.41
C GLY A 473 36.86 18.18 26.42
N ILE A 474 36.20 17.05 26.67
CA ILE A 474 34.74 16.99 26.82
C ILE A 474 34.32 17.86 28.01
N THR A 475 33.32 18.71 27.79
CA THR A 475 32.81 19.69 28.76
C THR A 475 31.33 19.48 29.02
N TYR A 476 30.94 19.55 30.29
CA TYR A 476 29.54 19.61 30.67
C TYR A 476 28.99 20.99 30.37
N GLU A 477 27.93 21.06 29.57
CA GLU A 477 27.18 22.27 29.26
C GLU A 477 25.69 21.92 29.24
N SER A 478 24.90 22.58 30.09
CA SER A 478 23.46 22.36 30.13
C SER A 478 22.79 22.86 28.86
N ASP A 479 21.81 22.11 28.39
CA ASP A 479 21.11 22.39 27.15
C ASP A 479 20.49 23.80 27.12
N PRO A 480 20.67 24.58 26.03
CA PRO A 480 20.06 25.89 25.93
C PRO A 480 18.54 25.73 25.82
N HIS A 481 17.78 26.35 26.73
CA HIS A 481 16.32 26.41 26.64
C HIS A 481 15.87 27.11 25.34
N LEU A 482 15.69 26.35 24.27
CA LEU A 482 15.23 26.84 22.98
C LEU A 482 13.70 26.97 23.01
N LEU A 483 13.20 28.21 23.09
CA LEU A 483 11.76 28.57 23.12
C LEU A 483 10.89 27.94 22.00
N TYR A 484 11.48 27.43 20.92
CA TYR A 484 10.77 26.89 19.75
C TYR A 484 10.68 25.36 19.70
N TYR A 485 11.51 24.64 20.44
CA TYR A 485 11.46 23.17 20.52
C TYR A 485 10.98 22.78 21.91
N GLN A 486 9.85 22.09 21.99
CA GLN A 486 9.30 21.59 23.26
C GLN A 486 9.94 20.28 23.69
N ASP A 487 10.56 19.56 22.74
CA ASP A 487 11.28 18.32 22.99
C ASP A 487 12.71 18.64 23.42
N ASP A 488 13.21 17.82 24.32
CA ASP A 488 14.58 17.82 24.82
C ASP A 488 15.48 17.05 23.83
N TYR A 489 16.78 17.31 23.83
CA TYR A 489 17.69 16.83 22.80
C TYR A 489 18.81 15.98 23.36
N VAL A 490 18.92 14.76 22.85
CA VAL A 490 20.02 13.85 23.17
C VAL A 490 20.95 13.73 21.97
N GLN A 491 22.21 14.09 22.16
CA GLN A 491 23.26 13.94 21.18
C GLN A 491 23.71 12.48 21.10
N TYR A 492 23.90 11.99 19.88
CA TYR A 492 24.52 10.68 19.70
C TYR A 492 26.01 10.75 20.09
N PRO A 493 26.63 9.64 20.55
CA PRO A 493 28.03 9.58 20.93
C PRO A 493 29.01 10.22 19.93
N THR A 494 28.80 10.00 18.64
CA THR A 494 29.64 10.56 17.57
C THR A 494 29.46 12.06 17.38
N ASP A 495 28.25 12.59 17.59
CA ASP A 495 28.00 14.03 17.57
C ASP A 495 28.72 14.71 18.75
N LEU A 496 28.63 14.13 19.96
CA LEU A 496 29.29 14.67 21.16
C LEU A 496 30.82 14.63 21.06
N LEU A 497 31.40 13.57 20.50
CA LEU A 497 32.85 13.50 20.26
C LEU A 497 33.36 14.60 19.33
N TYR A 498 32.52 15.04 18.39
CA TYR A 498 32.82 16.13 17.47
C TYR A 498 32.66 17.51 18.13
N LEU A 499 31.54 17.74 18.82
CA LEU A 499 31.22 19.04 19.45
C LEU A 499 31.98 19.29 20.76
N LYS A 500 32.30 18.22 21.50
CA LYS A 500 32.99 18.22 22.80
C LYS A 500 32.25 18.92 23.95
N ALA A 501 30.97 19.22 23.78
CA ALA A 501 30.13 19.81 24.82
C ALA A 501 28.74 19.16 24.78
N GLY A 502 28.21 18.82 25.96
CA GLY A 502 26.89 18.21 26.13
C GLY A 502 26.52 18.13 27.61
N ASP A 503 25.29 17.76 27.89
CA ASP A 503 24.74 17.71 29.25
C ASP A 503 24.89 16.32 29.90
N CYS A 504 24.08 16.01 30.91
CA CYS A 504 24.22 14.79 31.70
C CYS A 504 23.90 13.52 30.90
N ASP A 505 22.86 13.54 30.06
CA ASP A 505 22.42 12.44 29.23
C ASP A 505 23.36 12.23 28.04
N ASP A 506 23.81 13.31 27.40
CA ASP A 506 24.80 13.25 26.32
C ASP A 506 26.09 12.52 26.75
N ILE A 507 26.68 12.96 27.86
CA ILE A 507 27.95 12.39 28.36
C ILE A 507 27.71 10.97 28.90
N SER A 508 26.55 10.72 29.54
CA SER A 508 26.17 9.39 30.01
C SER A 508 26.13 8.38 28.87
N ILE A 509 25.48 8.75 27.76
CA ILE A 509 25.35 7.88 26.59
C ILE A 509 26.69 7.64 25.90
N LEU A 510 27.54 8.67 25.75
CA LEU A 510 28.87 8.50 25.19
C LEU A 510 29.73 7.55 26.04
N TYR A 511 29.76 7.76 27.36
CA TYR A 511 30.55 6.92 28.24
C TYR A 511 30.04 5.47 28.25
N ALA A 512 28.72 5.27 28.35
CA ALA A 512 28.11 3.95 28.26
C ALA A 512 28.42 3.26 26.92
N SER A 513 28.30 3.98 25.80
CA SER A 513 28.60 3.44 24.46
C SER A 513 30.04 2.97 24.31
N LEU A 514 31.01 3.71 24.86
CA LEU A 514 32.43 3.34 24.84
C LEU A 514 32.69 2.07 25.66
N LEU A 515 32.13 1.95 26.86
CA LEU A 515 32.28 0.78 27.72
C LEU A 515 31.60 -0.46 27.12
N GLU A 516 30.37 -0.33 26.64
CA GLU A 516 29.63 -1.42 26.01
C GLU A 516 30.33 -1.94 24.74
N SER A 517 30.99 -1.07 23.98
CA SER A 517 31.73 -1.44 22.76
C SER A 517 32.92 -2.38 23.01
N ILE A 518 33.45 -2.38 24.23
CA ILE A 518 34.54 -3.28 24.67
C ILE A 518 34.05 -4.40 25.61
N GLY A 519 32.74 -4.55 25.77
CA GLY A 519 32.11 -5.64 26.49
C GLY A 519 31.89 -5.41 27.99
N ILE A 520 32.05 -4.17 28.47
CA ILE A 520 31.77 -3.81 29.87
C ILE A 520 30.30 -3.40 29.97
N SER A 521 29.53 -4.12 30.78
CA SER A 521 28.11 -3.84 30.99
C SER A 521 27.90 -2.54 31.76
N THR A 522 26.88 -1.79 31.37
CA THR A 522 26.54 -0.48 31.93
C THR A 522 25.06 -0.35 32.24
N ALA A 523 24.75 0.55 33.17
CA ALA A 523 23.40 0.92 33.54
C ALA A 523 23.35 2.41 33.86
N PHE A 524 22.21 3.04 33.57
CA PHE A 524 21.93 4.40 34.00
C PHE A 524 21.31 4.40 35.39
N ILE A 525 21.72 5.36 36.21
CA ILE A 525 21.07 5.70 37.46
C ILE A 525 20.27 6.97 37.19
N ASP A 526 18.94 6.88 37.33
CA ASP A 526 18.00 7.99 37.14
C ASP A 526 17.40 8.38 38.48
N ILE A 527 17.58 9.65 38.87
CA ILE A 527 17.09 10.22 40.12
C ILE A 527 16.10 11.34 39.81
N ARG A 528 14.85 11.18 40.23
CA ARG A 528 13.75 12.15 40.00
C ARG A 528 12.98 12.42 41.30
N ARG A 529 13.53 13.23 42.21
CA ARG A 529 12.93 13.42 43.53
C ARG A 529 11.55 14.06 43.42
N PRO A 530 10.58 13.67 44.26
CA PRO A 530 9.23 14.26 44.24
C PRO A 530 9.17 15.75 44.60
N VAL A 531 10.23 16.29 45.22
CA VAL A 531 10.30 17.66 45.76
C VAL A 531 10.76 18.68 44.71
N ASP A 532 11.34 18.20 43.60
CA ASP A 532 11.83 19.05 42.52
C ASP A 532 10.64 19.44 41.63
N LEU A 533 10.13 20.67 41.83
CA LEU A 533 8.93 21.21 41.18
C LEU A 533 9.00 21.27 39.64
N ASP A 534 10.22 21.23 39.09
CA ASP A 534 10.49 21.28 37.65
C ASP A 534 10.83 19.91 37.03
N GLY A 535 10.93 18.85 37.84
CA GLY A 535 11.13 17.48 37.36
C GLY A 535 12.46 17.24 36.62
N GLU A 536 13.48 18.05 36.86
CA GLU A 536 14.83 17.83 36.33
C GLU A 536 15.39 16.53 36.92
N GLY A 537 15.41 15.49 36.10
CA GLY A 537 16.02 14.21 36.46
C GLY A 537 17.53 14.34 36.40
N HIS A 538 18.23 13.77 37.38
CA HIS A 538 19.68 13.65 37.36
C HIS A 538 20.07 12.25 36.92
N ILE A 539 20.82 12.15 35.82
CA ILE A 539 21.20 10.88 35.20
C ILE A 539 22.72 10.75 35.18
N PHE A 540 23.20 9.60 35.64
CA PHE A 540 24.60 9.23 35.53
C PHE A 540 24.77 7.73 35.28
N VAL A 541 26.01 7.26 35.10
CA VAL A 541 26.31 5.90 34.64
C VAL A 541 26.91 5.08 35.76
N MET A 542 26.55 3.80 35.85
CA MET A 542 27.32 2.79 36.57
C MET A 542 27.76 1.67 35.63
N PHE A 543 28.91 1.05 35.91
CA PHE A 543 29.44 -0.05 35.11
C PHE A 543 29.81 -1.26 35.97
N ASP A 544 29.65 -2.46 35.41
CA ASP A 544 30.00 -3.72 36.04
C ASP A 544 31.52 -3.95 35.98
N THR A 545 32.12 -4.30 37.11
CA THR A 545 33.54 -4.65 37.17
C THR A 545 33.81 -6.13 36.97
N GLY A 546 32.76 -6.96 36.96
CA GLY A 546 32.86 -8.42 36.87
C GLY A 546 33.34 -9.10 38.17
N LEU A 547 33.69 -8.33 39.20
CA LEU A 547 34.05 -8.87 40.52
C LEU A 547 32.81 -9.32 41.28
N GLU A 548 32.91 -10.47 41.94
CA GLU A 548 31.86 -10.91 42.87
C GLU A 548 31.71 -9.94 44.04
N ALA A 549 30.50 -9.85 44.61
CA ALA A 549 30.19 -8.97 45.75
C ALA A 549 31.19 -9.05 46.92
N ARG A 550 31.73 -10.24 47.21
CA ARG A 550 32.72 -10.46 48.29
C ARG A 550 34.11 -9.90 47.98
N GLU A 551 34.40 -9.58 46.73
CA GLU A 551 35.71 -9.13 46.26
C GLU A 551 35.83 -7.60 46.10
N GLY A 552 34.78 -6.85 46.46
CA GLY A 552 34.77 -5.37 46.38
C GLY A 552 35.93 -4.69 47.13
N TYR A 553 36.48 -5.33 48.16
CA TYR A 553 37.66 -4.85 48.90
C TYR A 553 38.91 -4.68 48.02
N ARG A 554 38.97 -5.37 46.87
CA ARG A 554 40.04 -5.24 45.87
C ARG A 554 39.99 -3.89 45.13
N ILE A 555 38.81 -3.27 45.03
CA ILE A 555 38.61 -1.93 44.45
C ILE A 555 38.69 -0.86 45.53
N SER A 556 37.96 -1.02 46.64
CA SER A 556 38.00 -0.09 47.76
C SER A 556 37.70 -0.75 49.09
N GLN A 557 38.41 -0.33 50.14
CA GLN A 557 38.13 -0.71 51.53
C GLN A 557 36.87 -0.02 52.09
N ASN A 558 36.35 1.00 51.38
CA ASN A 558 35.11 1.65 51.75
C ASN A 558 33.96 1.07 50.91
N GLU A 559 33.14 0.22 51.54
CA GLU A 559 31.97 -0.43 50.92
C GLU A 559 30.95 0.57 50.37
N LYS A 560 30.97 1.83 50.84
CA LYS A 560 30.10 2.90 50.32
C LYS A 560 30.52 3.40 48.94
N ARG A 561 31.68 2.98 48.42
CA ARG A 561 32.17 3.42 47.11
C ARG A 561 31.65 2.57 45.96
N PHE A 562 30.96 1.47 46.20
CA PHE A 562 30.47 0.62 45.12
C PHE A 562 29.08 0.10 45.42
N ILE A 563 28.41 -0.38 44.37
CA ILE A 563 27.04 -0.88 44.43
C ILE A 563 27.09 -2.37 44.14
N VAL A 564 26.43 -3.18 44.97
CA VAL A 564 26.20 -4.59 44.66
C VAL A 564 24.93 -4.67 43.83
N HIS A 565 25.03 -5.14 42.59
CA HIS A 565 23.90 -5.25 41.65
C HIS A 565 24.07 -6.51 40.79
N PRO A 566 23.00 -7.22 40.44
CA PRO A 566 23.08 -8.39 39.56
C PRO A 566 23.63 -8.01 38.18
N ASN A 567 24.52 -8.84 37.64
CA ASN A 567 24.96 -8.73 36.25
C ASN A 567 23.98 -9.41 35.28
N THR A 568 24.30 -9.39 33.98
CA THR A 568 23.51 -10.01 32.90
C THR A 568 23.24 -11.51 33.07
N THR A 569 24.01 -12.20 33.92
CA THR A 569 23.85 -13.62 34.24
C THR A 569 23.10 -13.87 35.55
N GLY A 570 22.68 -12.81 36.26
CA GLY A 570 21.95 -12.86 37.53
C GLY A 570 22.83 -13.00 38.78
N TRP A 571 24.16 -12.93 38.65
CA TRP A 571 25.08 -12.99 39.79
C TRP A 571 25.33 -11.59 40.36
N GLU A 572 25.37 -11.45 41.69
CA GLU A 572 25.69 -10.19 42.36
C GLU A 572 27.16 -9.82 42.14
N THR A 573 27.39 -8.76 41.37
CA THR A 573 28.72 -8.21 41.10
C THR A 573 28.86 -6.80 41.64
N ILE A 574 30.10 -6.30 41.60
CA ILE A 574 30.46 -4.96 42.02
C ILE A 574 30.32 -3.99 40.85
N TRP A 575 29.43 -3.02 41.01
CA TRP A 575 29.18 -1.93 40.07
C TRP A 575 29.71 -0.60 40.60
N ILE A 576 30.26 0.21 39.71
CA ILE A 576 30.90 1.48 40.02
C ILE A 576 30.09 2.63 39.44
N PRO A 577 29.41 3.44 40.29
CA PRO A 577 28.71 4.63 39.83
C PRO A 577 29.71 5.76 39.52
N VAL A 578 29.48 6.49 38.44
CA VAL A 578 30.35 7.56 37.95
C VAL A 578 29.49 8.77 37.59
N GLU A 579 29.67 9.85 38.33
CA GLU A 579 28.99 11.12 38.07
C GLU A 579 29.59 11.82 36.85
N VAL A 580 28.95 11.65 35.69
CA VAL A 580 29.51 12.03 34.38
C VAL A 580 29.61 13.54 34.18
N THR A 581 28.80 14.34 34.88
CA THR A 581 28.90 15.82 34.83
C THR A 581 30.24 16.33 35.35
N LEU A 582 30.97 15.49 36.11
CA LEU A 582 32.29 15.80 36.65
C LEU A 582 33.43 15.30 35.75
N VAL A 583 33.19 15.03 34.46
CA VAL A 583 34.21 14.59 33.49
C VAL A 583 35.47 15.45 33.55
N GLN A 584 35.35 16.78 33.66
CA GLN A 584 36.47 17.71 33.74
C GLN A 584 37.32 17.54 35.01
N LYS A 585 36.75 17.01 36.11
CA LYS A 585 37.45 16.78 37.39
C LYS A 585 38.17 15.43 37.45
N GLY A 586 37.90 14.52 36.52
CA GLY A 586 38.54 13.20 36.43
C GLY A 586 37.77 12.09 37.16
N PHE A 587 38.19 10.85 36.90
CA PHE A 587 37.45 9.63 37.27
C PHE A 587 37.31 9.47 38.78
N ASP A 588 38.37 9.69 39.55
CA ASP A 588 38.34 9.43 41.00
C ASP A 588 37.31 10.32 41.71
N ARG A 589 37.16 11.58 41.27
CA ARG A 589 36.16 12.52 41.83
C ARG A 589 34.75 12.21 41.32
N ALA A 590 34.60 11.89 40.03
CA ALA A 590 33.32 11.47 39.45
C ALA A 590 32.77 10.21 40.14
N TRP A 591 33.64 9.23 40.39
CA TRP A 591 33.29 8.02 41.12
C TRP A 591 32.90 8.30 42.58
N GLU A 592 33.69 9.12 43.30
CA GLU A 592 33.36 9.49 44.69
C GLU A 592 31.97 10.13 44.80
N MET A 593 31.66 11.08 43.90
CA MET A 593 30.37 11.79 43.91
C MET A 593 29.22 10.88 43.48
N GLY A 594 29.38 10.09 42.42
CA GLY A 594 28.32 9.17 41.98
C GLY A 594 27.97 8.13 43.05
N ALA A 595 28.97 7.64 43.81
CA ALA A 595 28.73 6.73 44.92
C ALA A 595 28.01 7.41 46.10
N LEU A 596 28.39 8.65 46.42
CA LEU A 596 27.72 9.44 47.46
C LEU A 596 26.27 9.73 47.10
N GLU A 597 26.01 10.21 45.89
CA GLU A 597 24.67 10.54 45.42
C GLU A 597 23.76 9.31 45.40
N PHE A 598 24.23 8.17 44.87
CA PHE A 598 23.45 6.94 44.92
C PHE A 598 23.13 6.53 46.37
N LEU A 599 24.11 6.60 47.27
CA LEU A 599 23.93 6.21 48.66
C LEU A 599 22.94 7.10 49.40
N GLU A 600 23.05 8.42 49.28
CA GLU A 600 22.12 9.38 49.90
C GLU A 600 20.69 9.10 49.46
N ASN A 601 20.49 8.98 48.14
CA ASN A 601 19.16 8.75 47.58
C ASN A 601 18.59 7.36 47.92
N LYS A 602 19.46 6.35 48.04
CA LYS A 602 19.08 5.02 48.54
C LYS A 602 18.66 5.06 50.01
N LEU A 603 19.39 5.78 50.85
CA LEU A 603 19.07 5.93 52.29
C LEU A 603 17.76 6.70 52.51
N ASP A 604 17.44 7.65 51.63
CA ASP A 604 16.18 8.38 51.62
C ASP A 604 14.99 7.54 51.10
N GLY A 605 15.21 6.26 50.80
CA GLY A 605 14.17 5.32 50.36
C GLY A 605 13.83 5.42 48.87
N GLY A 606 14.69 6.01 48.04
CA GLY A 606 14.38 6.28 46.64
C GLY A 606 14.11 5.07 45.77
N LEU A 607 14.76 3.93 46.05
CA LEU A 607 14.50 2.68 45.34
C LEU A 607 13.08 2.15 45.64
N GLU A 608 12.67 2.19 46.92
CA GLU A 608 11.35 1.69 47.35
C GLU A 608 10.21 2.59 46.88
N GLN A 609 10.45 3.90 46.84
CA GLN A 609 9.50 4.90 46.40
C GLN A 609 9.50 5.12 44.88
N GLY A 610 10.45 4.51 44.15
CA GLY A 610 10.49 4.48 42.69
C GLY A 610 11.00 5.76 42.01
N TRP A 611 11.61 6.67 42.78
CA TRP A 611 12.22 7.91 42.27
C TRP A 611 13.74 7.80 42.05
N LEU A 612 14.39 6.77 42.58
CA LEU A 612 15.73 6.31 42.18
C LEU A 612 15.56 5.01 41.38
N ARG A 613 16.07 4.97 40.16
CA ARG A 613 15.93 3.81 39.25
C ARG A 613 17.29 3.43 38.67
N ILE A 614 17.49 2.12 38.49
CA ILE A 614 18.62 1.56 37.75
C ILE A 614 18.05 1.01 36.44
N ILE A 615 18.65 1.43 35.31
CA ILE A 615 18.18 1.12 33.96
C ILE A 615 19.35 0.49 33.21
N GLU A 616 19.32 -0.83 33.06
CA GLU A 616 20.39 -1.57 32.37
C GLU A 616 20.38 -1.27 30.86
N VAL A 617 21.56 -1.09 30.27
CA VAL A 617 21.69 -0.76 28.84
C VAL A 617 21.47 -1.98 27.94
N LYS A 618 21.67 -3.19 28.46
CA LYS A 618 21.46 -4.44 27.74
C LYS A 618 20.16 -5.13 28.19
N GLU A 619 19.10 -4.97 27.39
CA GLU A 619 17.99 -5.93 27.28
C GLU A 619 17.67 -6.25 25.81
#